data_AF-A0A920CGF9-F1
#
_entry.id   AF-A0A920CGF9-F1
#
_cell.length_a   1.000
_cell.length_b   1.000
_cell.length_c   1.000
_cell.angle_alpha   90.00
_cell.angle_beta   90.00
_cell.angle_gamma   90.00
#
_symmetry.space_group_name_H-M   'P 1'
#
loop_
_entity.id
_entity.type
_entity.pdbx_description
1 polymer ?
#
loop_
_entity_poly.entity_id
_entity_poly.type
_entity_poly.pdbx_seq_one_letter_code
_entity_poly.pdbx_strand_id
1 'polypeptide(L)'
;MYIAKHLTMAYIMYEVVYMLTYEPLRILLVKRNLKKMEFASMVGITAPTLAKLMQDKPVTLDVLDRVCETLDVELHEVIRRRGKDERGSDHDAKND
;
A
#
# COMPACT_ATOMS: atom_id res chain seq x y z
N MET A 1 14.44 -34.98 7.89
CA MET A 1 13.19 -34.17 7.87
C MET A 1 13.35 -32.68 8.17
N TYR A 2 14.48 -32.18 8.69
CA TYR A 2 14.71 -30.73 8.87
C TYR A 2 15.31 -30.02 7.66
N ILE A 3 16.15 -30.71 6.89
CA ILE A 3 16.89 -30.13 5.76
C ILE A 3 15.96 -29.69 4.63
N ALA A 4 14.90 -30.46 4.32
CA ALA A 4 13.92 -30.11 3.30
C ALA A 4 13.05 -28.89 3.69
N LYS A 5 12.63 -28.77 4.97
CA LYS A 5 11.88 -27.60 5.46
C LYS A 5 12.74 -26.33 5.49
N HIS A 6 14.02 -26.45 5.83
CA HIS A 6 14.96 -25.33 5.82
C HIS A 6 15.28 -24.84 4.40
N LEU A 7 15.43 -25.75 3.43
CA LEU A 7 15.65 -25.37 2.02
C LEU A 7 14.40 -24.71 1.40
N THR A 8 13.18 -25.15 1.72
CA THR A 8 11.96 -24.47 1.25
C THR A 8 11.81 -23.05 1.81
N MET A 9 12.18 -22.83 3.08
CA MET A 9 12.20 -21.47 3.66
C MET A 9 13.19 -20.56 2.96
N ALA A 10 14.36 -21.07 2.57
CA ALA A 10 15.35 -20.30 1.81
C ALA A 10 14.91 -19.96 0.37
N TYR A 11 14.14 -20.84 -0.30
CA TYR A 11 13.63 -20.58 -1.65
C TYR A 11 12.44 -19.59 -1.67
N ILE A 12 11.62 -19.57 -0.62
CA ILE A 12 10.49 -18.63 -0.47
C ILE A 12 10.95 -17.24 0.01
N MET A 13 12.18 -17.13 0.53
CA MET A 13 12.79 -15.88 1.01
C MET A 13 13.56 -15.12 -0.08
N TYR A 14 13.41 -15.48 -1.36
CA TYR A 14 13.70 -14.52 -2.43
C TYR A 14 12.85 -13.28 -2.16
N GLU A 15 13.46 -12.20 -1.68
CA GLU A 15 12.78 -10.93 -1.52
C GLU A 15 12.26 -10.53 -2.90
N VAL A 16 10.96 -10.74 -3.11
CA VAL A 16 10.24 -10.03 -4.16
C VAL A 16 10.33 -8.57 -3.74
N VAL A 17 11.30 -7.84 -4.30
CA VAL A 17 11.40 -6.40 -4.14
C VAL A 17 10.19 -5.82 -4.86
N TYR A 18 9.13 -5.56 -4.12
CA TYR A 18 7.92 -4.97 -4.68
C TYR A 18 8.21 -3.53 -5.10
N MET A 19 7.99 -3.25 -6.38
CA MET A 19 8.12 -1.89 -6.94
C MET A 19 6.92 -1.00 -6.58
N LEU A 20 5.87 -1.54 -5.97
CA LEU A 20 4.74 -0.76 -5.48
C LEU A 20 4.99 -0.31 -4.03
N THR A 21 4.62 0.92 -3.73
CA THR A 21 4.72 1.50 -2.39
C THR A 21 3.41 2.15 -1.98
N TYR A 22 3.09 2.05 -0.69
CA TYR A 22 1.98 2.74 -0.02
C TYR A 22 2.42 4.06 0.61
N GLU A 23 3.51 4.65 0.13
CA GLU A 23 3.91 6.01 0.52
C GLU A 23 2.80 7.05 0.31
N PRO A 24 2.05 7.06 -0.81
CA PRO A 24 0.92 7.97 -0.99
C PRO A 24 -0.11 7.85 0.15
N LEU A 25 -0.50 6.61 0.51
CA LEU A 25 -1.36 6.36 1.66
C LEU A 25 -0.79 6.94 2.97
N ARG A 26 0.50 6.72 3.26
CA ARG A 26 1.12 7.26 4.49
C ARG A 26 1.09 8.78 4.52
N ILE A 27 1.35 9.43 3.38
CA ILE A 27 1.26 10.90 3.24
C ILE A 27 -0.19 11.35 3.45
N LEU A 28 -1.16 10.66 2.84
CA LEU A 28 -2.58 10.95 2.98
C LEU A 28 -3.05 10.88 4.44
N LEU A 29 -2.63 9.84 5.18
CA LEU A 29 -2.96 9.72 6.61
C LEU A 29 -2.40 10.89 7.43
N VAL A 30 -1.17 11.32 7.16
CA VAL A 30 -0.58 12.50 7.82
C VAL A 30 -1.33 13.77 7.45
N LYS A 31 -1.63 13.98 6.16
CA LYS A 31 -2.40 15.14 5.68
C LYS A 31 -3.78 15.26 6.32
N ARG A 32 -4.43 14.13 6.60
CA ARG A 32 -5.74 14.06 7.26
C ARG A 32 -5.65 13.95 8.79
N ASN A 33 -4.45 14.05 9.38
CA ASN A 33 -4.21 13.90 10.82
C ASN A 33 -4.78 12.59 11.42
N LEU A 34 -4.74 11.50 10.65
CA LEU A 34 -5.25 10.18 11.05
C LEU A 34 -4.13 9.34 11.65
N LYS A 35 -4.34 8.80 12.86
CA LYS A 35 -3.41 7.82 13.44
C LYS A 35 -3.59 6.46 12.77
N LYS A 36 -2.50 5.70 12.68
CA LYS A 36 -2.49 4.35 12.06
C LYS A 36 -3.52 3.40 12.66
N MET A 37 -3.72 3.45 13.98
CA MET A 37 -4.69 2.59 14.67
C MET A 37 -6.13 3.02 14.42
N GLU A 38 -6.39 4.32 14.37
CA GLU A 38 -7.72 4.86 14.02
C GLU A 38 -8.08 4.48 12.58
N PHE A 39 -7.14 4.67 11.64
CA PHE A 39 -7.27 4.20 10.27
C PHE A 39 -7.59 2.70 10.19
N ALA A 40 -6.84 1.86 10.90
CA ALA A 40 -7.08 0.42 10.88
C ALA A 40 -8.48 0.04 11.40
N SER A 41 -8.95 0.72 12.45
CA SER A 41 -10.31 0.54 12.97
C SER A 41 -11.38 1.00 11.98
N MET A 42 -11.18 2.14 11.31
CA MET A 42 -12.14 2.67 10.32
C MET A 42 -12.30 1.74 9.11
N VAL A 43 -11.19 1.22 8.57
CA VAL A 43 -11.22 0.29 7.41
C VAL A 43 -11.62 -1.14 7.82
N GLY A 44 -11.54 -1.46 9.11
CA GLY A 44 -11.77 -2.82 9.61
C GLY A 44 -10.65 -3.79 9.20
N ILE A 45 -9.39 -3.37 9.33
CA ILE A 45 -8.22 -4.22 9.04
C ILE A 45 -7.47 -4.60 10.32
N THR A 46 -6.91 -5.80 10.32
CA THR A 46 -6.15 -6.34 11.45
C THR A 46 -4.75 -5.71 11.55
N ALA A 47 -4.15 -5.74 12.74
CA ALA A 47 -2.79 -5.23 12.97
C ALA A 47 -1.72 -5.84 12.02
N PRO A 48 -1.73 -7.14 11.68
CA PRO A 48 -0.82 -7.68 10.67
C PRO A 48 -1.01 -7.08 9.27
N THR A 49 -2.26 -6.80 8.87
CA THR A 49 -2.57 -6.18 7.58
C THR A 49 -2.13 -4.72 7.56
N LEU A 50 -2.38 -3.98 8.65
CA LEU A 50 -1.84 -2.64 8.83
C LEU A 50 -0.31 -2.63 8.73
N ALA A 51 0.37 -3.55 9.40
CA ALA A 51 1.82 -3.65 9.34
C ALA A 51 2.33 -3.91 7.91
N LYS A 52 1.61 -4.71 7.11
CA LYS A 52 1.94 -4.92 5.69
C LYS A 52 1.85 -3.62 4.89
N LEU A 53 0.74 -2.89 5.03
CA LEU A 53 0.56 -1.58 4.37
C LEU A 53 1.66 -0.58 4.77
N MET A 54 2.05 -0.56 6.05
CA MET A 54 3.09 0.36 6.54
C MET A 54 4.51 -0.01 6.09
N GLN A 55 4.73 -1.24 5.60
CA GLN A 55 6.03 -1.78 5.21
C GLN A 55 6.12 -2.11 3.72
N ASP A 56 5.21 -1.57 2.88
CA ASP A 56 5.17 -1.86 1.43
C ASP A 56 5.04 -3.36 1.10
N LYS A 57 4.40 -4.14 1.97
CA LYS A 57 4.15 -5.56 1.74
C LYS A 57 2.82 -5.78 1.03
N PRO A 58 2.69 -6.84 0.22
CA PRO A 58 1.45 -7.13 -0.50
C PRO A 58 0.26 -7.35 0.43
N VAL A 59 -0.87 -6.80 0.02
CA VAL A 59 -2.20 -7.10 0.55
C VAL A 59 -3.10 -7.55 -0.60
N THR A 60 -4.31 -8.01 -0.29
CA THR A 60 -5.31 -8.37 -1.31
C THR A 60 -5.94 -7.12 -1.93
N LEU A 61 -6.51 -7.25 -3.12
CA LEU A 61 -7.25 -6.15 -3.75
C LEU A 61 -8.46 -5.70 -2.93
N ASP A 62 -9.15 -6.63 -2.25
CA ASP A 62 -10.24 -6.33 -1.29
C ASP A 62 -9.81 -5.34 -0.19
N VAL A 63 -8.59 -5.49 0.33
CA VAL A 63 -8.08 -4.54 1.34
C VAL A 63 -7.87 -3.16 0.71
N LEU A 64 -7.39 -3.08 -0.53
CA LEU A 64 -7.20 -1.80 -1.22
C LEU A 64 -8.53 -1.13 -1.53
N ASP A 65 -9.52 -1.90 -1.99
CA ASP A 65 -10.87 -1.41 -2.30
C ASP A 65 -11.52 -0.79 -1.06
N ARG A 66 -11.50 -1.51 0.07
CA ARG A 66 -12.00 -0.99 1.36
C ARG A 66 -11.25 0.25 1.83
N VAL A 67 -9.94 0.35 1.61
CA VAL A 67 -9.17 1.56 1.93
C VAL A 67 -9.65 2.74 1.09
N CYS A 68 -9.84 2.54 -0.22
CA CYS A 68 -10.31 3.57 -1.13
C CYS A 68 -11.73 4.04 -0.75
N GLU A 69 -12.64 3.11 -0.49
CA GLU A 69 -14.02 3.39 -0.06
C GLU A 69 -14.04 4.13 1.29
N THR A 70 -13.28 3.67 2.29
CA THR A 70 -13.27 4.27 3.63
C THR A 70 -12.70 5.69 3.63
N LEU A 71 -11.69 5.94 2.78
CA LEU A 71 -11.04 7.24 2.70
C LEU A 71 -11.65 8.13 1.62
N ASP A 72 -12.60 7.64 0.81
CA ASP A 72 -13.16 8.35 -0.34
C ASP A 72 -12.06 8.92 -1.25
N VAL A 73 -11.21 8.01 -1.76
CA VAL A 73 -10.06 8.32 -2.64
C VAL A 73 -9.93 7.30 -3.74
N GLU A 74 -9.20 7.66 -4.80
CA GLU A 74 -8.85 6.71 -5.86
C GLU A 74 -7.60 5.88 -5.52
N LEU A 75 -7.46 4.74 -6.20
CA LEU A 75 -6.33 3.81 -5.98
C LEU A 75 -4.96 4.49 -6.18
N HIS A 76 -4.84 5.43 -7.11
CA HIS A 76 -3.59 6.14 -7.39
C HIS A 76 -3.15 7.06 -6.24
N GLU A 77 -4.06 7.44 -5.34
CA GLU A 77 -3.77 8.20 -4.11
C GLU A 77 -3.28 7.29 -2.97
N VAL A 78 -3.48 5.98 -3.10
CA VAL A 78 -3.10 4.96 -2.10
C VAL A 78 -1.77 4.30 -2.46
N ILE A 79 -1.54 4.02 -3.76
CA ILE A 79 -0.37 3.30 -4.26
C ILE A 79 0.38 4.05 -5.36
N ARG A 80 1.71 3.89 -5.41
CA ARG A 80 2.52 4.31 -6.57
C ARG A 80 3.63 3.32 -6.86
N ARG A 81 4.23 3.43 -8.05
CA ARG A 81 5.45 2.70 -8.41
C ARG A 81 6.70 3.46 -7.98
N ARG A 82 7.65 2.80 -7.32
CA ARG A 82 8.98 3.31 -7.03
C ARG A 82 9.76 3.38 -8.36
N GLY A 83 10.06 4.58 -8.85
CA GLY A 83 11.07 4.78 -9.91
C GLY A 83 10.64 5.24 -11.30
N LYS A 84 9.55 6.00 -11.50
CA LYS A 84 9.36 6.81 -12.74
C LYS A 84 8.59 8.10 -12.46
N ASP A 85 9.22 9.04 -11.78
CA ASP A 85 8.76 10.43 -11.72
C ASP A 85 9.66 11.29 -12.64
N GLU A 86 9.61 11.00 -13.94
CA GLU A 86 9.92 11.96 -15.00
C GLU A 86 8.75 11.92 -15.98
N ARG A 87 7.71 12.70 -15.67
CA ARG A 87 6.73 13.34 -16.56
C ARG A 87 5.61 13.91 -15.69
N GLY A 88 5.86 15.07 -15.13
CA GLY A 88 4.77 16.04 -15.00
C GLY A 88 4.43 16.54 -16.40
N SER A 89 3.16 16.44 -16.78
CA SER A 89 2.55 17.21 -17.87
C SER A 89 1.04 17.18 -17.65
N ASP A 90 0.54 18.30 -17.15
CA ASP A 90 -0.83 18.80 -17.09
C ASP A 90 -1.80 18.19 -18.11
N HIS A 91 -3.02 17.88 -17.64
CA HIS A 91 -4.27 18.01 -18.41
C HIS A 91 -5.37 18.55 -17.49
N ASP A 92 -5.15 19.76 -16.95
CA ASP A 92 -6.26 20.66 -16.60
C ASP A 92 -6.52 21.57 -17.81
N ALA A 93 -7.27 21.06 -18.79
CA ALA A 93 -7.98 21.93 -19.72
C ALA A 93 -9.35 22.24 -19.09
N LYS A 94 -9.41 23.40 -18.42
CA LYS A 94 -10.66 24.13 -18.16
C LYS A 94 -11.49 24.15 -19.44
N ASN A 95 -12.69 23.58 -19.40
CA ASN A 95 -13.69 23.79 -20.42
C ASN A 95 -14.60 24.95 -19.98
N ASP A 96 -14.34 26.14 -20.52
CA ASP A 96 -15.30 27.24 -20.71
C ASP A 96 -15.58 27.34 -22.22
#